data_AF-J0P4E3-F1
#
_entry.id   AF-J0P4E3-F1
#
_cell.length_a   1.000
_cell.length_b   1.000
_cell.length_c   1.000
_cell.angle_alpha   90.00
_cell.angle_beta   90.00
_cell.angle_gamma   90.00
#
_symmetry.space_group_name_H-M   'P 1'
#
loop_
_entity.id
_entity.type
_entity.pdbx_description
1 polymer ?
#
loop_
_entity_poly.entity_id
_entity_poly.type
_entity_poly.pdbx_seq_one_letter_code
_entity_poly.pdbx_strand_id
1 'polypeptide(L)'
;MNWDEFVEQLPFYALSFAGLLALVAISWFWARSRFMGELAKYQTEIAKLQLGRNDQLFALEDACKAKNERIRLILKDLKQQLREKNGEMVRARRNELSNVFVLDYCPAMQAYCRLAQEIFELDREKRQQFIENHLNPFLQLAGDLLQVLNQKKLTDIAGPGALPIRYQYMDFDFAFDFLRAQIRFQDFDLKQARKAHLERLGFERAVKIHN
;
A
#
# COMPACT_ATOMS: atom_id res chain seq x y z
N MET A 1 51.06 -16.57 -58.01
CA MET A 1 51.16 -17.33 -56.76
C MET A 1 51.03 -18.79 -57.16
N ASN A 2 52.13 -19.53 -57.13
CA ASN A 2 52.13 -20.94 -57.52
C ASN A 2 51.37 -21.77 -56.47
N TRP A 3 50.74 -22.86 -56.91
CA TRP A 3 49.92 -23.70 -56.02
C TRP A 3 50.72 -24.30 -54.87
N ASP A 4 52.01 -24.59 -55.10
CA ASP A 4 52.93 -25.08 -54.08
C ASP A 4 53.25 -24.02 -53.01
N GLU A 5 53.43 -22.74 -53.39
CA GLU A 5 53.63 -21.63 -52.43
C GLU A 5 52.39 -21.38 -51.57
N PHE A 6 51.19 -21.58 -52.12
CA PHE A 6 49.94 -21.45 -51.38
C PHE A 6 49.77 -22.58 -50.35
N VAL A 7 50.13 -23.82 -50.72
CA VAL A 7 50.07 -24.98 -49.83
C VAL A 7 51.10 -24.86 -48.70
N GLU A 8 52.30 -24.34 -48.97
CA GLU A 8 53.31 -24.09 -47.92
C GLU A 8 52.90 -22.98 -46.93
N GLN A 9 52.14 -21.97 -47.37
CA GLN A 9 51.67 -20.88 -46.51
C GLN A 9 50.33 -21.17 -45.80
N LEU A 10 49.61 -22.22 -46.22
CA LEU A 10 48.32 -22.64 -45.66
C LEU A 10 48.32 -22.88 -44.14
N PRO A 11 49.36 -23.51 -43.54
CA PRO A 11 49.47 -23.65 -42.09
C PRO A 11 49.58 -22.30 -41.38
N PHE A 12 50.31 -21.33 -41.96
CA PHE A 12 50.47 -20.00 -41.39
C PHE A 12 49.15 -19.22 -41.40
N TYR A 13 48.37 -19.29 -42.49
CA TYR A 13 47.04 -18.69 -42.57
C TYR A 13 46.05 -19.35 -41.59
N ALA A 14 46.07 -20.68 -41.48
CA ALA A 14 45.23 -21.41 -40.53
C ALA A 14 45.56 -21.03 -39.07
N LEU A 15 46.84 -20.93 -38.72
CA LEU A 15 47.30 -20.56 -37.39
C LEU A 15 46.96 -19.10 -37.05
N SER A 16 47.10 -18.20 -38.03
CA SER A 16 46.72 -16.79 -37.91
C SER A 16 45.21 -16.62 -37.72
N PHE A 17 44.41 -17.38 -38.48
CA PHE A 17 42.96 -17.38 -38.34
C PHE A 17 42.50 -17.96 -37.00
N ALA A 18 43.11 -19.05 -36.54
CA ALA A 18 42.87 -19.60 -35.20
C ALA A 18 43.25 -18.60 -34.09
N GLY A 19 44.37 -17.88 -34.25
CA GLY A 19 44.77 -16.81 -33.34
C GLY A 19 43.76 -15.66 -33.30
N LEU A 20 43.23 -15.26 -34.45
CA LEU A 20 42.18 -14.23 -34.54
C LEU A 20 40.87 -14.68 -33.87
N LEU A 21 40.45 -15.93 -34.11
CA LEU A 21 39.28 -16.52 -33.44
C LEU A 21 39.47 -16.58 -31.92
N ALA A 22 40.65 -16.98 -31.44
CA ALA A 22 40.98 -16.99 -30.02
C ALA A 22 40.93 -15.58 -29.42
N LEU A 23 41.49 -14.57 -30.10
CA LEU A 23 41.42 -13.17 -29.67
C LEU A 23 39.99 -12.66 -29.58
N VAL A 24 39.15 -12.94 -30.58
CA VAL A 24 37.72 -12.57 -30.58
C VAL A 24 36.98 -13.27 -29.45
N ALA A 25 37.22 -14.57 -29.24
CA ALA A 25 36.58 -15.34 -28.17
C ALA A 25 36.97 -14.82 -26.77
N ILE A 26 38.26 -14.53 -26.55
CA ILE A 26 38.75 -13.98 -25.27
C ILE A 26 38.18 -12.57 -25.03
N SER A 27 38.21 -11.72 -26.05
CA SER A 27 37.69 -10.35 -25.96
C SER A 27 36.18 -10.34 -25.68
N TRP A 28 35.43 -11.23 -26.36
CA TRP A 28 34.00 -11.41 -26.13
C TRP A 28 33.71 -11.96 -24.73
N PHE A 29 34.45 -12.98 -24.29
CA PHE A 29 34.29 -13.55 -22.95
C PHE A 29 34.57 -12.49 -21.87
N TRP A 30 35.62 -11.69 -22.04
CA TRP A 30 35.96 -10.61 -21.13
C TRP A 30 34.87 -9.53 -21.07
N ALA A 31 34.36 -9.09 -22.23
CA ALA A 31 33.25 -8.15 -22.32
C ALA A 31 31.97 -8.72 -21.69
N ARG A 32 31.66 -10.00 -21.94
CA ARG A 32 30.49 -10.69 -21.39
C ARG A 32 30.57 -10.83 -19.87
N SER A 33 31.74 -11.19 -19.34
CA SER A 33 31.97 -11.30 -17.89
C SER A 33 31.81 -9.96 -17.19
N ARG A 34 32.31 -8.86 -17.77
CA ARG A 34 32.12 -7.52 -17.22
C ARG A 34 30.64 -7.12 -17.20
N PHE A 35 29.94 -7.36 -18.30
CA PHE A 35 28.50 -7.06 -18.39
C PHE A 35 27.66 -7.89 -17.39
N MET A 36 27.99 -9.17 -17.20
CA MET A 36 27.34 -10.00 -16.17
C MET A 36 27.64 -9.51 -14.75
N GLY A 37 28.86 -9.07 -14.49
CA GLY A 37 29.23 -8.48 -13.20
C GLY A 37 28.47 -7.19 -12.90
N GLU A 38 28.28 -6.32 -13.91
CA GLU A 38 27.46 -5.12 -13.79
C GLU A 38 25.97 -5.45 -13.59
N LEU A 39 25.42 -6.41 -14.35
CA LEU A 39 24.05 -6.91 -14.15
C LEU A 39 23.83 -7.46 -12.74
N ALA A 40 24.77 -8.25 -12.22
CA ALA A 40 24.69 -8.79 -10.87
C ALA A 40 24.68 -7.67 -9.81
N LYS A 41 25.50 -6.62 -10.00
CA LYS A 41 25.46 -5.44 -9.12
C LYS A 41 24.08 -4.78 -9.14
N TYR A 42 23.53 -4.50 -10.32
CA TYR A 42 22.20 -3.90 -10.42
C TYR A 42 21.11 -4.79 -9.82
N GLN A 43 21.16 -6.10 -10.02
CA GLN A 43 20.24 -7.04 -9.38
C GLN A 43 20.35 -7.00 -7.85
N THR A 44 21.57 -6.93 -7.30
CA THR A 44 21.75 -6.79 -5.84
C THR A 44 21.27 -5.45 -5.31
N GLU A 45 21.43 -4.36 -6.06
CA GLU A 45 20.92 -3.04 -5.70
C GLU A 45 19.40 -3.00 -5.72
N ILE A 46 18.76 -3.56 -6.76
CA ILE A 46 17.32 -3.71 -6.85
C ILE A 46 16.79 -4.55 -5.68
N ALA A 47 17.44 -5.67 -5.36
CA ALA A 47 17.05 -6.52 -4.24
C ALA A 47 17.15 -5.77 -2.90
N LYS A 48 18.23 -5.01 -2.67
CA LYS A 48 18.38 -4.17 -1.47
C LYS A 48 17.31 -3.09 -1.38
N LEU A 49 16.97 -2.43 -2.49
CA LEU A 49 15.91 -1.42 -2.53
C LEU A 49 14.54 -2.04 -2.25
N GLN A 50 14.26 -3.23 -2.79
CA GLN A 50 13.02 -3.97 -2.52
C GLN A 50 12.92 -4.39 -1.05
N LEU A 51 14.01 -4.89 -0.46
CA LEU A 51 14.06 -5.22 0.97
C LEU A 51 13.79 -3.98 1.84
N GLY A 52 14.47 -2.86 1.57
CA GLY A 52 14.25 -1.62 2.32
C GLY A 52 12.82 -1.07 2.20
N ARG A 53 12.18 -1.22 1.03
CA ARG A 53 10.76 -0.86 0.84
C ARG A 53 9.81 -1.78 1.61
N ASN A 54 10.09 -3.08 1.64
CA ASN A 54 9.30 -4.03 2.42
C ASN A 54 9.43 -3.77 3.94
N ASP A 55 10.63 -3.45 4.42
CA ASP A 55 10.85 -3.09 5.83
C ASP A 55 10.04 -1.83 6.22
N GLN A 56 10.02 -0.82 5.34
CA GLN A 56 9.18 0.37 5.52
C GLN A 56 7.69 0.01 5.54
N LEU A 57 7.26 -0.92 4.67
CA LEU A 57 5.89 -1.38 4.61
C LEU A 57 5.46 -2.07 5.91
N PHE A 58 6.31 -2.94 6.46
CA PHE A 58 6.07 -3.60 7.75
C PHE A 58 6.04 -2.59 8.92
N ALA A 59 6.96 -1.61 8.92
CA ALA A 59 6.95 -0.57 9.93
C ALA A 59 5.66 0.27 9.91
N LEU A 60 5.12 0.56 8.72
CA LEU A 60 3.84 1.25 8.56
C LEU A 60 2.66 0.37 8.99
N GLU A 61 2.71 -0.94 8.70
CA GLU A 61 1.70 -1.89 9.18
C GLU A 61 1.65 -1.93 10.72
N ASP A 62 2.80 -2.01 11.38
CA ASP A 62 2.90 -2.01 12.83
C ASP A 62 2.44 -0.69 13.45
N ALA A 63 2.77 0.44 12.81
CA ALA A 63 2.26 1.74 13.21
C ALA A 63 0.71 1.78 13.14
N CYS A 64 0.12 1.30 12.04
CA CYS A 64 -1.33 1.19 11.88
C CYS A 64 -1.96 0.29 12.96
N LYS A 65 -1.36 -0.86 13.27
CA LYS A 65 -1.82 -1.76 14.34
C LYS A 65 -1.80 -1.07 15.70
N ALA A 66 -0.72 -0.36 16.03
CA ALA A 66 -0.60 0.38 17.28
C ALA A 66 -1.68 1.48 17.41
N LYS A 67 -1.96 2.21 16.32
CA LYS A 67 -3.04 3.22 16.30
C LYS A 67 -4.42 2.58 16.43
N ASN A 68 -4.65 1.44 15.81
CA ASN A 68 -5.91 0.70 15.96
C ASN A 68 -6.11 0.20 17.41
N GLU A 69 -5.06 -0.30 18.07
CA GLU A 69 -5.18 -0.68 19.49
C GLU A 69 -5.47 0.53 20.37
N ARG A 70 -4.88 1.70 20.08
CA ARG A 70 -5.23 2.95 20.78
C ARG A 70 -6.72 3.29 20.64
N ILE A 71 -7.28 3.19 19.44
CA ILE A 71 -8.72 3.37 19.18
C ILE A 71 -9.54 2.39 20.03
N ARG A 72 -9.14 1.11 20.07
CA ARG A 72 -9.80 0.06 20.87
C ARG A 72 -9.79 0.37 22.36
N LEU A 73 -8.68 0.86 22.90
CA LEU A 73 -8.56 1.25 24.31
C LEU A 73 -9.49 2.43 24.64
N ILE A 74 -9.55 3.45 23.78
CA ILE A 74 -10.47 4.59 23.97
C ILE A 74 -11.93 4.13 23.90
N LEU A 75 -12.27 3.24 22.97
CA LEU A 75 -13.62 2.64 22.90
C LEU A 75 -13.98 1.85 24.17
N LYS A 76 -13.02 1.14 24.76
CA LYS A 76 -13.21 0.41 26.01
C LYS A 76 -13.50 1.37 27.17
N ASP A 77 -12.73 2.45 27.30
CA ASP A 77 -12.95 3.47 28.32
C ASP A 77 -14.29 4.19 28.09
N LEU A 78 -14.62 4.57 26.85
CA LEU A 78 -15.92 5.16 26.50
C LEU A 78 -17.10 4.29 26.96
N LYS A 79 -17.02 2.97 26.76
CA LYS A 79 -18.03 2.02 27.25
C LYS A 79 -18.12 1.99 28.77
N GLN A 80 -17.00 2.14 29.47
CA GLN A 80 -16.96 2.22 30.93
C GLN A 80 -17.60 3.52 31.42
N GLN A 81 -17.20 4.67 30.87
CA GLN A 81 -17.77 5.98 31.22
C GLN A 81 -19.28 6.06 30.96
N LEU A 82 -19.77 5.36 29.92
CA LEU A 82 -21.19 5.21 29.64
C LEU A 82 -21.94 4.42 30.72
N ARG A 83 -21.32 3.40 31.31
CA ARG A 83 -21.90 2.63 32.44
C ARG A 83 -21.94 3.47 33.71
N GLU A 84 -20.90 4.27 33.93
CA GLU A 84 -20.76 5.18 35.06
C GLU A 84 -21.63 6.46 34.90
N LYS A 85 -22.24 6.67 33.72
CA LYS A 85 -23.07 7.83 33.37
C LYS A 85 -22.35 9.19 33.54
N ASN A 86 -21.03 9.20 33.36
CA ASN A 86 -20.24 10.42 33.44
C ASN A 86 -20.29 11.19 32.10
N GLY A 87 -21.24 12.13 31.98
CA GLY A 87 -21.50 12.86 30.74
C GLY A 87 -20.30 13.65 30.19
N GLU A 88 -19.51 14.29 31.06
CA GLU A 88 -18.33 15.06 30.66
C GLU A 88 -17.24 14.15 30.09
N MET A 89 -16.97 13.03 30.76
CA MET A 89 -15.97 12.06 30.30
C MET A 89 -16.41 11.35 29.02
N VAL A 90 -17.70 11.02 28.89
CA VAL A 90 -18.25 10.47 27.63
C VAL A 90 -18.05 11.45 26.48
N ARG A 91 -18.29 12.75 26.69
CA ARG A 91 -18.06 13.77 25.68
C ARG A 91 -16.57 13.90 25.32
N ALA A 92 -15.69 13.90 26.31
CA ALA A 92 -14.25 13.97 26.11
C ALA A 92 -13.72 12.78 25.29
N ARG A 93 -14.07 11.55 25.70
CA ARG A 93 -13.65 10.32 24.99
C ARG A 93 -14.25 10.18 23.61
N ARG A 94 -15.49 10.63 23.40
CA ARG A 94 -16.13 10.69 22.09
C ARG A 94 -15.33 11.58 21.12
N ASN A 95 -14.94 12.77 21.57
CA ASN A 95 -14.16 13.71 20.74
C ASN A 95 -12.73 13.21 20.52
N GLU A 96 -12.08 12.67 21.57
CA GLU A 96 -10.75 12.09 21.48
C GLU A 96 -10.71 10.94 20.48
N LEU A 97 -11.69 10.05 20.51
CA LEU A 97 -11.79 8.92 19.59
C LEU A 97 -11.86 9.38 18.13
N SER A 98 -12.70 10.38 17.84
CA SER A 98 -12.78 10.98 16.51
C SER A 98 -11.46 11.63 16.08
N ASN A 99 -10.82 12.36 17.00
CA ASN A 99 -9.56 13.06 16.69
C ASN A 99 -8.42 12.07 16.46
N VAL A 100 -8.28 11.04 17.30
CA VAL A 100 -7.26 10.00 17.12
C VAL A 100 -7.51 9.25 15.81
N PHE A 101 -8.76 8.98 15.45
CA PHE A 101 -9.06 8.33 14.18
C PHE A 101 -8.62 9.20 12.98
N VAL A 102 -9.07 10.46 12.93
CA VAL A 102 -8.84 11.35 11.78
C VAL A 102 -7.39 11.87 11.72
N LEU A 103 -6.81 12.26 12.85
CA LEU A 103 -5.51 12.93 12.89
C LEU A 103 -4.32 11.98 13.02
N ASP A 104 -4.51 10.79 13.61
CA ASP A 104 -3.42 9.81 13.75
C ASP A 104 -3.59 8.63 12.80
N TYR A 105 -4.78 8.01 12.76
CA TYR A 105 -4.93 6.73 12.07
C TYR A 105 -5.13 6.90 10.56
N CYS A 106 -5.93 7.86 10.10
CA CYS A 106 -6.07 8.14 8.67
C CYS A 106 -4.73 8.48 7.99
N PRO A 107 -3.86 9.36 8.54
CA PRO A 107 -2.56 9.65 7.91
C PRO A 107 -1.61 8.47 7.89
N ALA A 108 -1.61 7.64 8.94
CA ALA A 108 -0.82 6.41 8.96
C ALA A 108 -1.29 5.43 7.88
N MET A 109 -2.61 5.27 7.73
CA MET A 109 -3.19 4.43 6.69
C MET A 109 -2.96 5.00 5.28
N GLN A 110 -2.98 6.33 5.11
CA GLN A 110 -2.64 6.99 3.86
C GLN A 110 -1.19 6.71 3.43
N ALA A 111 -0.23 6.84 4.37
CA ALA A 111 1.16 6.50 4.11
C ALA A 111 1.31 5.01 3.74
N TYR A 112 0.60 4.13 4.44
CA TYR A 112 0.61 2.69 4.18
C TYR A 112 0.03 2.36 2.79
N CYS A 113 -1.12 2.94 2.44
CA CYS A 113 -1.75 2.80 1.13
C CYS A 113 -0.85 3.31 -0.01
N ARG A 114 -0.18 4.46 0.18
CA ARG A 114 0.71 5.02 -0.84
C ARG A 114 1.88 4.09 -1.13
N LEU A 115 2.56 3.60 -0.09
CA LEU A 115 3.68 2.69 -0.29
C LEU A 115 3.21 1.33 -0.85
N ALA A 116 2.07 0.82 -0.38
CA ALA A 116 1.46 -0.39 -0.93
C ALA A 116 1.11 -0.23 -2.42
N GLN A 117 0.64 0.94 -2.83
CA GLN A 117 0.34 1.24 -4.24
C GLN A 117 1.61 1.22 -5.10
N GLU A 118 2.72 1.76 -4.58
CA GLU A 118 4.01 1.77 -5.26
C GLU A 118 4.66 0.36 -5.33
N ILE A 119 4.48 -0.48 -4.30
CA ILE A 119 5.07 -1.83 -4.25
C ILE A 119 4.23 -2.85 -5.02
N PHE A 120 2.89 -2.76 -4.93
CA PHE A 120 1.96 -3.74 -5.50
C PHE A 120 1.37 -3.32 -6.84
N GLU A 121 1.91 -2.28 -7.49
CA GLU A 121 1.38 -1.73 -8.74
C GLU A 121 1.12 -2.81 -9.81
N LEU A 122 2.05 -3.76 -9.93
CA LEU A 122 2.01 -4.85 -10.90
C LEU A 122 1.57 -6.20 -10.31
N ASP A 123 1.39 -6.29 -8.99
CA ASP A 123 1.07 -7.54 -8.27
C ASP A 123 -0.39 -7.52 -7.79
N ARG A 124 -1.28 -8.06 -8.65
CA ARG A 124 -2.73 -8.05 -8.40
C ARG A 124 -3.11 -8.82 -7.13
N GLU A 125 -2.47 -9.96 -6.86
CA GLU A 125 -2.81 -10.80 -5.71
C GLU A 125 -2.48 -10.08 -4.41
N LYS A 126 -1.26 -9.51 -4.29
CA LYS A 126 -0.89 -8.75 -3.10
C LYS A 126 -1.75 -7.51 -2.90
N ARG A 127 -2.12 -6.84 -3.99
CA ARG A 127 -3.04 -5.71 -3.92
C ARG A 127 -4.42 -6.13 -3.42
N GLN A 128 -4.97 -7.23 -3.92
CA GLN A 128 -6.25 -7.77 -3.46
C GLN A 128 -6.20 -8.16 -1.98
N GLN A 129 -5.13 -8.85 -1.56
CA GLN A 129 -4.89 -9.17 -0.15
C GLN A 129 -4.81 -7.92 0.71
N PHE A 130 -4.15 -6.85 0.24
CA PHE A 130 -4.08 -5.59 0.96
C PHE A 130 -5.47 -4.95 1.13
N ILE A 131 -6.30 -4.98 0.09
CA ILE A 131 -7.67 -4.47 0.13
C ILE A 131 -8.49 -5.24 1.18
N GLU A 132 -8.45 -6.56 1.13
CA GLU A 132 -9.25 -7.43 2.00
C GLU A 132 -8.80 -7.38 3.46
N ASN A 133 -7.48 -7.40 3.70
CA ASN A 133 -6.94 -7.54 5.05
C ASN A 133 -6.69 -6.22 5.77
N HIS A 134 -6.56 -5.11 5.04
CA HIS A 134 -6.22 -3.81 5.64
C HIS A 134 -7.23 -2.71 5.28
N LEU A 135 -7.53 -2.53 3.99
CA LEU A 135 -8.33 -1.38 3.54
C LEU A 135 -9.81 -1.51 3.89
N ASN A 136 -10.43 -2.66 3.60
CA ASN A 136 -11.83 -2.91 3.92
C ASN A 136 -12.08 -2.91 5.44
N PRO A 137 -11.25 -3.56 6.28
CA PRO A 137 -11.35 -3.45 7.74
C PRO A 137 -11.21 -2.02 8.24
N PHE A 138 -10.30 -1.23 7.67
CA PHE A 138 -10.16 0.19 8.00
C PHE A 138 -11.44 0.98 7.69
N LEU A 139 -12.00 0.84 6.49
CA LEU A 139 -13.24 1.52 6.09
C LEU A 139 -14.45 1.03 6.89
N GLN A 140 -14.49 -0.24 7.26
CA GLN A 140 -15.51 -0.78 8.13
C GLN A 140 -15.42 -0.16 9.52
N LEU A 141 -14.22 -0.13 10.12
CA LEU A 141 -13.99 0.50 11.42
C LEU A 141 -14.38 1.98 11.40
N ALA A 142 -14.07 2.71 10.33
CA ALA A 142 -14.47 4.11 10.16
C ALA A 142 -15.99 4.28 10.26
N GLY A 143 -16.75 3.47 9.52
CA GLY A 143 -18.22 3.48 9.55
C GLY A 143 -18.77 3.08 10.92
N ASP A 144 -18.24 2.02 11.51
CA ASP A 144 -18.67 1.53 12.83
C ASP A 144 -18.41 2.56 13.92
N LEU A 145 -17.25 3.24 13.90
CA LEU A 145 -16.93 4.34 14.81
C LEU A 145 -17.90 5.50 14.64
N LEU A 146 -18.18 5.91 13.41
CA LEU A 146 -19.10 7.01 13.14
C LEU A 146 -20.51 6.69 13.67
N GLN A 147 -20.97 5.45 13.49
CA GLN A 147 -22.24 4.99 14.06
C GLN A 147 -22.22 5.03 15.58
N VAL A 148 -21.20 4.46 16.23
CA VAL A 148 -21.04 4.44 17.69
C VAL A 148 -21.02 5.85 18.27
N LEU A 149 -20.19 6.73 17.70
CA LEU A 149 -20.03 8.12 18.14
C LEU A 149 -21.31 8.94 18.02
N ASN A 150 -22.21 8.57 17.12
CA ASN A 150 -23.48 9.26 16.88
C ASN A 150 -24.70 8.49 17.43
N GLN A 151 -24.49 7.45 18.23
CA GLN A 151 -25.60 6.77 18.90
C GLN A 151 -26.35 7.73 19.82
N LYS A 152 -27.68 7.71 19.72
CA LYS A 152 -28.58 8.59 20.49
C LYS A 152 -28.30 8.55 21.99
N LYS A 153 -28.11 7.35 22.55
CA LYS A 153 -27.78 7.17 23.97
C LYS A 153 -26.48 7.91 24.38
N LEU A 154 -25.50 7.92 23.49
CA LEU A 154 -24.19 8.53 23.72
C LEU A 154 -24.27 10.05 23.62
N THR A 155 -25.03 10.57 22.65
CA THR A 155 -25.30 12.01 22.51
C THR A 155 -26.15 12.55 23.65
N ASP A 156 -27.16 11.80 24.09
CA ASP A 156 -28.04 12.21 25.20
C ASP A 156 -27.26 12.33 26.52
N ILE A 157 -26.34 11.39 26.79
CA ILE A 157 -25.48 11.42 27.98
C ILE A 157 -24.40 12.50 27.89
N ALA A 158 -23.85 12.75 26.69
CA ALA A 158 -22.86 13.81 26.46
C ALA A 158 -23.44 15.24 26.56
N GLY A 159 -24.77 15.37 26.57
CA GLY A 159 -25.48 16.62 26.80
C GLY A 159 -25.73 17.45 25.53
N PRO A 160 -26.44 18.59 25.66
CA PRO A 160 -26.96 19.38 24.52
C PRO A 160 -25.89 20.00 23.62
N GLY A 161 -24.61 19.99 24.03
CA GLY A 161 -23.48 20.46 23.22
C GLY A 161 -22.82 19.37 22.35
N ALA A 162 -23.34 18.14 22.35
CA ALA A 162 -22.77 17.01 21.60
C ALA A 162 -23.36 16.92 20.17
N LEU A 163 -22.89 17.77 19.27
CA LEU A 163 -23.26 17.72 17.86
C LEU A 163 -22.83 16.39 17.21
N PRO A 164 -23.57 15.87 16.21
CA PRO A 164 -23.17 14.69 15.45
C PRO A 164 -21.78 14.88 14.83
N ILE A 165 -20.90 13.91 15.05
CA ILE A 165 -19.60 13.86 14.39
C ILE A 165 -19.81 13.50 12.93
N ARG A 166 -19.10 14.19 12.04
CA ARG A 166 -19.10 13.92 10.60
C ARG A 166 -17.66 13.91 10.14
N TYR A 167 -17.27 12.87 9.43
CA TYR A 167 -15.99 12.85 8.75
C TYR A 167 -16.10 13.51 7.38
N GLN A 168 -14.97 13.93 6.83
CA GLN A 168 -14.92 14.52 5.50
C GLN A 168 -14.47 13.47 4.48
N TYR A 169 -14.95 13.59 3.24
CA TYR A 169 -14.53 12.67 2.18
C TYR A 169 -13.01 12.72 1.94
N MET A 170 -12.41 13.90 2.08
CA MET A 170 -10.96 14.12 1.94
C MET A 170 -10.14 13.31 2.95
N ASP A 171 -10.71 12.91 4.09
CA ASP A 171 -10.01 12.08 5.07
C ASP A 171 -9.84 10.63 4.59
N PHE A 172 -10.52 10.24 3.51
CA PHE A 172 -10.59 8.86 2.98
C PHE A 172 -10.36 8.77 1.47
N ASP A 173 -10.07 9.87 0.80
CA ASP A 173 -9.89 9.92 -0.65
C ASP A 173 -8.85 8.89 -1.11
N PHE A 174 -7.74 8.78 -0.40
CA PHE A 174 -6.67 7.82 -0.63
C PHE A 174 -7.17 6.37 -0.65
N ALA A 175 -8.11 6.02 0.24
CA ALA A 175 -8.64 4.67 0.35
C ALA A 175 -9.57 4.37 -0.83
N PHE A 176 -10.41 5.34 -1.19
CA PHE A 176 -11.30 5.19 -2.34
C PHE A 176 -10.55 5.22 -3.67
N ASP A 177 -9.47 5.98 -3.77
CA ASP A 177 -8.60 6.00 -4.95
C ASP A 177 -7.81 4.70 -5.08
N PHE A 178 -7.33 4.13 -3.97
CA PHE A 178 -6.72 2.80 -3.97
C PHE A 178 -7.70 1.73 -4.47
N LEU A 179 -8.97 1.78 -4.05
CA LEU A 179 -10.01 0.89 -4.55
C LEU A 179 -10.33 1.15 -6.03
N ARG A 180 -10.33 2.42 -6.48
CA ARG A 180 -10.65 2.81 -7.87
C ARG A 180 -9.58 2.40 -8.86
N ALA A 181 -8.31 2.50 -8.48
CA ALA A 181 -7.17 2.35 -9.39
C ALA A 181 -7.02 0.92 -9.99
N GLN A 182 -8.00 0.03 -9.83
CA GLN A 182 -8.12 -1.21 -10.60
C GLN A 182 -9.54 -1.74 -10.81
N ILE A 183 -10.60 -0.92 -10.68
CA ILE A 183 -11.96 -1.40 -10.96
C ILE A 183 -12.10 -1.66 -12.48
N ARG A 184 -11.91 -2.91 -12.92
CA ARG A 184 -12.32 -3.35 -14.26
C ARG A 184 -13.79 -3.79 -14.22
N PHE A 185 -14.38 -4.01 -15.39
CA PHE A 185 -15.78 -4.45 -15.51
C PHE A 185 -16.10 -5.76 -14.74
N GLN A 186 -15.07 -6.57 -14.43
CA GLN A 186 -15.17 -7.85 -13.74
C GLN A 186 -15.19 -7.73 -12.19
N ASP A 187 -14.93 -6.56 -11.61
CA ASP A 187 -14.83 -6.36 -10.16
C ASP A 187 -16.14 -5.82 -9.55
N PHE A 188 -17.27 -6.45 -9.90
CA PHE A 188 -18.61 -6.00 -9.45
C PHE A 188 -18.74 -6.02 -7.93
N ASP A 189 -18.14 -7.00 -7.26
CA ASP A 189 -18.16 -7.14 -5.80
C ASP A 189 -17.41 -6.00 -5.09
N LEU A 190 -16.28 -5.57 -5.66
CA LEU A 190 -15.52 -4.42 -5.15
C LEU A 190 -16.30 -3.11 -5.34
N LYS A 191 -17.06 -2.96 -6.44
CA LYS A 191 -17.97 -1.82 -6.62
C LYS A 191 -19.08 -1.80 -5.56
N GLN A 192 -19.65 -2.96 -5.23
CA GLN A 192 -20.68 -3.07 -4.19
C GLN A 192 -20.12 -2.77 -2.80
N ALA A 193 -18.98 -3.37 -2.45
CA ALA A 193 -18.31 -3.12 -1.17
C ALA A 193 -17.97 -1.63 -0.99
N ARG A 194 -17.39 -1.00 -2.04
CA ARG A 194 -17.12 0.45 -2.04
C ARG A 194 -18.39 1.27 -1.81
N LYS A 195 -19.47 0.93 -2.52
CA LYS A 195 -20.76 1.63 -2.38
C LYS A 195 -21.29 1.52 -0.95
N ALA A 196 -21.23 0.33 -0.36
CA ALA A 196 -21.64 0.10 1.03
C ALA A 196 -20.81 0.92 2.04
N HIS A 197 -19.49 1.03 1.83
CA HIS A 197 -18.63 1.89 2.66
C HIS A 197 -18.95 3.38 2.50
N LEU A 198 -19.20 3.85 1.27
CA LEU A 198 -19.58 5.24 1.01
C LEU A 198 -20.92 5.60 1.65
N GLU A 199 -21.92 4.71 1.57
CA GLU A 199 -23.22 4.87 2.23
C GLU A 199 -23.07 4.93 3.75
N ARG A 200 -22.31 3.98 4.34
CA ARG A 200 -22.06 3.95 5.79
C ARG A 200 -21.37 5.20 6.33
N LEU A 201 -20.48 5.80 5.55
CA LEU A 201 -19.79 7.05 5.92
C LEU A 201 -20.60 8.31 5.60
N GLY A 202 -21.77 8.19 4.98
CA GLY A 202 -22.62 9.32 4.60
C GLY A 202 -22.12 10.10 3.38
N PHE A 203 -21.29 9.49 2.55
CA PHE A 203 -20.67 10.10 1.35
C PHE A 203 -21.47 9.85 0.06
N GLU A 204 -22.75 9.52 0.17
CA GLU A 204 -23.62 9.16 -0.97
C GLU A 204 -23.67 10.21 -2.08
N ARG A 205 -23.51 11.50 -1.75
CA ARG A 205 -23.46 12.59 -2.76
C ARG A 205 -22.17 12.56 -3.60
N ALA A 206 -21.06 12.08 -3.05
CA ALA A 206 -19.80 11.92 -3.80
C ALA A 206 -19.89 10.79 -4.85
N VAL A 207 -20.85 9.87 -4.71
CA VAL A 207 -21.13 8.82 -5.70
C VAL A 207 -21.69 9.40 -7.01
N LYS A 208 -22.45 10.51 -6.94
CA LYS A 208 -23.07 11.13 -8.12
C LYS A 208 -22.14 12.02 -8.94
N ILE A 209 -21.01 12.46 -8.37
CA ILE A 209 -20.05 13.35 -9.04
C ILE A 209 -18.98 12.55 -9.81
N HIS A 210 -18.82 11.27 -9.48
CA HIS A 210 -17.73 10.42 -9.99
C HIS A 210 -18.21 9.10 -10.64
N ASN A 211 -19.51 9.00 -10.94
CA ASN A 211 -20.03 8.07 -11.95
C ASN A 211 -20.22 8.84 -13.27
#